data_AF-W4K1G9-F1
#
_entry.id   AF-W4K1G9-F1
#
_cell.length_a   1.000
_cell.length_b   1.000
_cell.length_c   1.000
_cell.angle_alpha   90.00
_cell.angle_beta   90.00
_cell.angle_gamma   90.00
#
_symmetry.space_group_name_H-M   'P 1'
#
loop_
_entity.id
_entity.type
_entity.pdbx_description
1 polymer ?
#
loop_
_entity_poly.entity_id
_entity_poly.type
_entity_poly.pdbx_seq_one_letter_code
_entity_poly.pdbx_strand_id
1 'polypeptide(L)'
;RSASYPPLAFSQTLVPQLPPAHSELLFTTLDVISSLAAHSEANGISGSKLTKFMGLWLLTGRRSAEADDWKTFYDRWERAGRILEHLFLSRIRDEAVSNKMPKRLTELTDSYPYGQGSSSSDDDLLPRPRFSTRRYDALYVRLETEYTGVTKPKSHPLRLIAEALKSKGPEEGDQTLVWDAIRK
;
A
#
# COMPACT_ATOMS: atom_id res chain seq x y z
N ARG A 1 10.91 -3.88 23.06
CA ARG A 1 10.65 -5.34 23.23
C ARG A 1 9.17 -5.69 23.45
N SER A 2 8.25 -4.72 23.42
CA SER A 2 6.81 -4.91 23.70
C SER A 2 5.96 -4.76 22.44
N ALA A 3 6.26 -5.54 21.41
CA ALA A 3 5.29 -5.88 20.36
C ALA A 3 5.36 -7.39 20.22
N SER A 4 4.26 -8.06 20.52
CA SER A 4 4.04 -9.49 20.70
C SER A 4 4.16 -10.32 19.41
N TYR A 5 5.23 -10.13 18.63
CA TYR A 5 5.47 -10.85 17.38
C TYR A 5 6.71 -11.75 17.49
N PRO A 6 6.55 -13.01 17.97
CA PRO A 6 7.63 -13.99 18.00
C PRO A 6 8.27 -14.17 16.61
N PRO A 7 9.60 -14.35 16.52
CA PRO A 7 10.26 -14.58 15.25
C PRO A 7 9.76 -15.86 14.54
N LEU A 8 9.29 -16.84 15.31
CA LEU A 8 8.78 -18.12 14.82
C LEU A 8 7.24 -18.17 14.71
N ALA A 9 6.55 -17.02 14.75
CA ALA A 9 5.09 -16.99 14.75
C ALA A 9 4.46 -17.56 13.47
N PHE A 10 5.18 -17.53 12.35
CA PHE A 10 4.70 -18.11 11.10
C PHE A 10 4.58 -19.64 11.23
N SER A 11 5.67 -20.32 11.60
CA SER A 11 5.67 -21.77 11.75
C SER A 11 4.88 -22.25 12.97
N GLN A 12 4.93 -21.53 14.09
CA GLN A 12 4.33 -21.98 15.36
C GLN A 12 2.85 -21.64 15.51
N THR A 13 2.39 -20.52 14.93
CA THR A 13 1.01 -20.05 15.14
C THR A 13 0.14 -20.26 13.91
N LEU A 14 0.62 -19.88 12.71
CA LEU A 14 -0.18 -19.90 11.49
C LEU A 14 -0.27 -21.30 10.86
N VAL A 15 0.87 -21.95 10.64
CA VAL A 15 0.92 -23.23 9.92
C VAL A 15 0.01 -24.30 10.54
N PRO A 16 -0.08 -24.47 11.88
CA PRO A 16 -0.98 -25.46 12.49
C PRO A 16 -2.48 -25.20 12.26
N GLN A 17 -2.86 -23.98 11.90
CA GLN A 17 -4.27 -23.60 11.66
C GLN A 17 -4.71 -23.81 10.21
N LEU A 18 -3.77 -24.14 9.31
CA LEU A 18 -4.04 -24.27 7.89
C LEU A 18 -4.18 -25.75 7.49
N PRO A 19 -5.18 -26.08 6.65
CA PRO A 19 -5.22 -27.39 6.00
C PRO A 19 -3.94 -27.62 5.17
N PRO A 20 -3.45 -28.87 5.06
CA PRO A 20 -2.18 -29.17 4.38
C PRO A 20 -2.07 -28.57 2.97
N ALA A 21 -3.10 -28.74 2.13
CA ALA A 21 -3.11 -28.20 0.77
C ALA A 21 -3.02 -26.65 0.73
N HIS A 22 -3.61 -25.96 1.71
CA HIS A 22 -3.55 -24.50 1.78
C HIS A 22 -2.18 -24.03 2.27
N SER A 23 -1.58 -24.76 3.22
CA SER A 23 -0.21 -24.49 3.66
C SER A 23 0.77 -24.68 2.51
N GLU A 24 0.68 -25.77 1.75
CA GLU A 24 1.55 -26.05 0.61
C GLU A 24 1.47 -24.93 -0.43
N LEU A 25 0.26 -24.53 -0.85
CA LEU A 25 0.05 -23.42 -1.77
C LEU A 25 0.66 -22.10 -1.23
N LEU A 26 0.45 -21.81 0.05
CA LEU A 26 1.02 -20.63 0.69
C LEU A 26 2.55 -20.70 0.69
N PHE A 27 3.13 -21.84 1.04
CA PHE A 27 4.57 -22.05 1.06
C PHE A 27 5.16 -21.84 -0.33
N THR A 28 4.66 -22.55 -1.35
CA THR A 28 5.15 -22.43 -2.73
C THR A 28 5.02 -21.00 -3.26
N THR A 29 3.91 -20.32 -2.95
CA THR A 29 3.72 -18.93 -3.38
C THR A 29 4.74 -17.99 -2.73
N LEU A 30 4.97 -18.13 -1.43
CA LEU A 30 5.94 -17.30 -0.72
C LEU A 30 7.38 -17.60 -1.16
N ASP A 31 7.71 -18.83 -1.53
CA ASP A 31 9.03 -19.18 -2.08
C ASP A 31 9.30 -18.48 -3.42
N VAL A 32 8.30 -18.46 -4.31
CA VAL A 32 8.37 -17.73 -5.57
C VAL A 32 8.55 -16.23 -5.32
N ILE A 33 7.78 -15.66 -4.38
CA ILE A 33 7.90 -14.24 -4.01
C ILE A 33 9.29 -13.95 -3.43
N SER A 34 9.81 -14.79 -2.53
CA SER A 34 11.16 -14.66 -1.95
C SER A 34 12.25 -14.68 -3.02
N SER A 35 12.17 -15.62 -3.97
CA SER A 35 13.13 -15.75 -5.07
C SER A 35 13.15 -14.52 -5.97
N LEU A 36 11.97 -14.00 -6.32
CA LEU A 36 11.83 -12.78 -7.13
C LEU A 36 12.29 -11.53 -6.37
N ALA A 37 11.92 -11.41 -5.09
CA ALA A 37 12.27 -10.27 -4.25
C ALA A 37 13.78 -10.22 -3.96
N ALA A 38 14.46 -11.36 -3.86
CA ALA A 38 15.92 -11.42 -3.70
C ALA A 38 16.67 -10.81 -4.89
N HIS A 39 16.03 -10.73 -6.07
CA HIS A 39 16.58 -10.18 -7.31
C HIS A 39 15.89 -8.87 -7.73
N SER A 40 15.31 -8.13 -6.78
CA SER A 40 14.48 -6.96 -7.07
C SER A 40 15.20 -5.85 -7.87
N GLU A 41 16.52 -5.75 -7.73
CA GLU A 41 17.34 -4.77 -8.47
C GLU A 41 17.41 -5.06 -9.97
N ALA A 42 17.40 -6.35 -10.34
CA ALA A 42 17.48 -6.76 -11.74
C ALA A 42 16.09 -6.79 -12.40
N ASN A 43 15.04 -7.16 -11.65
CA ASN A 43 13.70 -7.35 -12.21
C ASN A 43 12.73 -6.17 -11.95
N GLY A 44 13.09 -5.18 -11.12
CA GLY A 44 12.26 -4.01 -10.80
C GLY A 44 10.98 -4.34 -9.99
N ILE A 45 10.90 -5.53 -9.41
CA ILE A 45 9.75 -6.05 -8.69
C ILE A 45 10.14 -6.35 -7.24
N SER A 46 9.54 -5.64 -6.30
CA SER A 46 9.72 -5.87 -4.87
C SER A 46 8.74 -6.91 -4.33
N GLY A 47 9.07 -7.54 -3.19
CA GLY A 47 8.15 -8.43 -2.48
C GLY A 47 6.84 -7.73 -2.09
N SER A 48 6.90 -6.46 -1.68
CA SER A 48 5.71 -5.63 -1.41
C SER A 48 4.80 -5.50 -2.64
N LYS A 49 5.37 -5.29 -3.83
CA LYS A 49 4.61 -5.20 -5.07
C LYS A 49 3.92 -6.54 -5.41
N LEU A 50 4.65 -7.66 -5.30
CA LEU A 50 4.11 -9.00 -5.58
C LEU A 50 2.98 -9.39 -4.63
N THR A 51 3.21 -9.21 -3.33
CA THR A 51 2.20 -9.49 -2.30
C THR A 51 0.96 -8.62 -2.49
N LYS A 52 1.12 -7.38 -2.95
CA LYS A 52 0.00 -6.52 -3.38
C LYS A 52 -0.80 -7.10 -4.53
N PHE A 53 -0.12 -7.55 -5.58
CA PHE A 53 -0.78 -8.12 -6.76
C PHE A 53 -1.52 -9.43 -6.45
N MET A 54 -0.93 -10.29 -5.61
CA MET A 54 -1.42 -11.64 -5.37
C MET A 54 -2.38 -11.75 -4.18
N GLY A 55 -2.32 -10.83 -3.21
CA GLY A 55 -3.00 -10.96 -1.92
C GLY A 55 -4.48 -11.28 -2.01
N LEU A 56 -5.23 -10.56 -2.84
CA LEU A 56 -6.66 -10.80 -3.01
C LEU A 56 -6.95 -12.19 -3.58
N TRP A 57 -6.20 -12.61 -4.60
CA TRP A 57 -6.44 -13.87 -5.30
C TRP A 57 -6.08 -15.09 -4.46
N LEU A 58 -5.08 -14.97 -3.59
CA LEU A 58 -4.60 -16.05 -2.73
C LEU A 58 -5.41 -16.16 -1.45
N LEU A 59 -5.73 -15.04 -0.80
CA LEU A 59 -6.31 -15.05 0.56
C LEU A 59 -7.84 -15.01 0.58
N THR A 60 -8.49 -14.71 -0.55
CA THR A 60 -9.96 -14.55 -0.59
C THR A 60 -10.60 -15.42 -1.66
N GLY A 61 -11.64 -16.16 -1.28
CA GLY A 61 -12.47 -16.91 -2.24
C GLY A 61 -13.41 -16.00 -3.05
N ARG A 62 -13.79 -14.84 -2.49
CA ARG A 62 -14.74 -13.90 -3.10
C ARG A 62 -14.01 -12.64 -3.55
N ARG A 63 -13.67 -12.60 -4.84
CA ARG A 63 -12.81 -11.56 -5.45
C ARG A 63 -13.55 -10.28 -5.85
N SER A 64 -14.83 -10.42 -6.19
CA SER A 64 -15.75 -9.32 -6.43
C SER A 64 -17.16 -9.74 -6.05
N ALA A 65 -17.99 -8.77 -5.65
CA ALA A 65 -19.44 -8.91 -5.55
C ALA A 65 -20.12 -8.09 -6.65
N GLU A 66 -21.31 -8.48 -7.07
CA GLU A 66 -22.08 -7.76 -8.10
C GLU A 66 -22.43 -6.32 -7.69
N ALA A 67 -22.50 -6.05 -6.39
CA ALA A 67 -22.75 -4.73 -5.81
C ALA A 67 -21.47 -4.02 -5.33
N ASP A 68 -20.27 -4.50 -5.68
CA ASP A 68 -19.03 -3.85 -5.24
C ASP A 68 -18.76 -2.58 -6.06
N ASP A 69 -18.79 -1.44 -5.39
CA ASP A 69 -18.18 -0.21 -5.90
C ASP A 69 -16.66 -0.32 -5.96
N TRP A 70 -16.04 0.46 -6.85
CA TRP A 70 -14.58 0.50 -7.00
C TRP A 70 -13.84 0.73 -5.68
N LYS A 71 -14.35 1.64 -4.83
CA LYS A 71 -13.74 1.93 -3.53
C LYS A 71 -13.71 0.70 -2.64
N THR A 72 -14.84 -0.02 -2.55
CA THR A 72 -14.97 -1.23 -1.73
C THR A 72 -14.08 -2.35 -2.25
N PHE A 73 -14.00 -2.52 -3.57
CA PHE A 73 -13.05 -3.45 -4.19
C PHE A 73 -11.60 -3.08 -3.86
N TYR A 74 -11.23 -1.80 -4.03
CA TYR A 74 -9.88 -1.31 -3.79
C TYR A 74 -9.48 -1.48 -2.31
N ASP A 75 -10.36 -1.15 -1.38
CA ASP A 75 -10.11 -1.31 0.06
C ASP A 75 -9.86 -2.80 0.42
N ARG A 76 -10.59 -3.73 -0.21
CA ARG A 76 -10.40 -5.18 -0.04
C ARG A 76 -9.10 -5.68 -0.66
N TRP A 77 -8.80 -5.27 -1.89
CA TRP A 77 -7.54 -5.58 -2.57
C TRP A 77 -6.34 -5.06 -1.76
N GLU A 78 -6.46 -3.82 -1.27
CA GLU A 78 -5.47 -3.16 -0.44
C GLU A 78 -5.20 -3.94 0.85
N ARG A 79 -6.28 -4.34 1.55
CA ARG A 79 -6.24 -5.13 2.78
C ARG A 79 -5.60 -6.50 2.56
N ALA A 80 -6.06 -7.25 1.56
CA ALA A 80 -5.55 -8.59 1.27
C ALA A 80 -4.06 -8.57 0.89
N GLY A 81 -3.63 -7.57 0.10
CA GLY A 81 -2.22 -7.36 -0.21
C GLY A 81 -1.35 -7.14 1.03
N ARG A 82 -1.84 -6.32 1.99
CA ARG A 82 -1.12 -6.06 3.26
C ARG A 82 -1.03 -7.30 4.15
N ILE A 83 -2.08 -8.11 4.19
CA ILE A 83 -2.05 -9.38 4.93
C ILE A 83 -1.01 -10.31 4.31
N LEU A 84 -0.99 -10.46 2.98
CA LEU A 84 0.00 -11.32 2.32
C LEU A 84 1.45 -10.81 2.51
N GLU A 85 1.65 -9.48 2.50
CA GLU A 85 2.94 -8.88 2.80
C GLU A 85 3.40 -9.18 4.24
N HIS A 86 2.47 -9.12 5.20
CA HIS A 86 2.74 -9.50 6.58
C HIS A 86 3.18 -10.97 6.69
N LEU A 87 2.45 -11.87 6.03
CA LEU A 87 2.79 -13.30 5.99
C LEU A 87 4.18 -13.51 5.38
N PHE A 88 4.48 -12.85 4.26
CA PHE A 88 5.77 -12.90 3.60
C PHE A 88 6.93 -12.46 4.51
N LEU A 89 6.82 -11.30 5.16
CA LEU A 89 7.86 -10.79 6.06
C LEU A 89 7.99 -11.64 7.32
N SER A 90 6.89 -12.19 7.84
CA SER A 90 6.92 -13.11 8.98
C SER A 90 7.64 -14.41 8.64
N ARG A 91 7.45 -14.93 7.41
CA ARG A 91 8.14 -16.12 6.93
C ARG A 91 9.64 -15.88 6.76
N ILE A 92 10.05 -14.76 6.16
CA ILE A 92 11.48 -14.44 6.03
C ILE A 92 12.15 -14.40 7.41
N ARG A 93 11.47 -13.85 8.43
CA ARG A 93 11.98 -13.85 9.81
C ARG A 93 12.07 -15.24 10.42
N ASP A 94 11.08 -16.09 10.17
CA ASP A 94 11.07 -17.49 10.62
C ASP A 94 12.25 -18.27 10.00
N GLU A 95 12.45 -18.14 8.68
CA GLU A 95 13.56 -18.76 7.96
C GLU A 95 14.92 -18.20 8.36
N ALA A 96 15.02 -16.91 8.67
CA ALA A 96 16.28 -16.29 9.12
C ALA A 96 16.78 -16.84 10.47
N VAL A 97 15.91 -17.47 11.26
CA VAL A 97 16.32 -18.15 12.51
C VAL A 97 17.05 -19.46 12.22
N SER A 98 16.62 -20.20 11.19
CA SER A 98 17.10 -21.55 10.90
C SER A 98 18.13 -21.58 9.75
N ASN A 99 18.07 -20.65 8.81
CA ASN A 99 18.81 -20.67 7.56
C ASN A 99 19.57 -19.37 7.29
N LYS A 100 20.67 -19.47 6.52
CA LYS A 100 21.41 -18.30 6.05
C LYS A 100 20.66 -17.63 4.89
N MET A 101 20.03 -16.49 5.17
CA MET A 101 19.22 -15.77 4.19
C MET A 101 20.03 -14.81 3.30
N PRO A 102 19.60 -14.58 2.03
CA PRO A 102 20.14 -13.51 1.20
C PRO A 102 20.01 -12.15 1.88
N LYS A 103 21.08 -11.33 1.84
CA LYS A 103 21.12 -10.02 2.50
C LYS A 103 19.95 -9.10 2.13
N ARG A 104 19.54 -9.13 0.86
CA ARG A 104 18.38 -8.35 0.38
C ARG A 104 17.08 -8.72 1.08
N LEU A 105 16.86 -10.00 1.38
CA LEU A 105 15.66 -10.43 2.10
C LEU A 105 15.73 -10.05 3.58
N THR A 106 16.91 -10.11 4.21
CA THR A 106 17.06 -9.68 5.61
C THR A 106 16.85 -8.18 5.77
N GLU A 107 17.34 -7.38 4.82
CA GLU A 107 17.11 -5.92 4.77
C GLU A 107 15.61 -5.56 4.75
N LEU A 108 14.76 -6.37 4.09
CA LEU A 108 13.31 -6.17 4.08
C LEU A 108 12.69 -6.35 5.47
N THR A 109 13.32 -7.12 6.34
CA THR A 109 12.80 -7.46 7.68
C THR A 109 13.36 -6.60 8.80
N ASP A 110 14.43 -5.84 8.57
CA ASP A 110 15.08 -4.99 9.58
C ASP A 110 14.14 -3.97 10.23
N SER A 111 13.21 -3.43 9.44
CA SER A 111 12.23 -2.43 9.89
C SER A 111 10.87 -3.03 10.28
N TYR A 112 10.76 -4.36 10.25
CA TYR A 112 9.54 -5.10 10.52
C TYR A 112 9.62 -5.81 11.90
N PRO A 113 8.58 -5.77 12.74
CA PRO A 113 7.22 -5.30 12.46
C PRO A 113 7.13 -3.77 12.51
N TYR A 114 6.41 -3.21 11.54
CA TYR A 114 6.15 -1.77 11.47
C TYR A 114 5.30 -1.40 12.70
N GLY A 115 5.78 -0.52 13.58
CA GLY A 115 5.05 -0.21 14.82
C GLY A 115 5.87 0.38 15.97
N GLN A 116 7.19 0.55 15.83
CA GLN A 116 7.93 1.37 16.79
C GLN A 116 7.53 2.85 16.61
N GLY A 117 6.50 3.27 17.34
CA GLY A 117 6.09 4.68 17.47
C GLY A 117 4.82 5.11 16.75
N SER A 118 4.08 4.23 16.08
CA SER A 118 2.78 4.59 15.47
C SER A 118 1.64 4.36 16.47
N SER A 119 0.98 5.45 16.89
CA SER A 119 -0.31 5.40 17.60
C SER A 119 -1.34 4.71 16.72
N SER A 120 -1.93 3.62 17.22
CA SER A 120 -3.15 2.93 16.73
C SER A 120 -3.36 2.95 15.20
N SER A 121 -3.03 1.85 14.52
CA SER A 121 -3.37 1.70 13.12
C SER A 121 -4.88 1.75 12.90
N ASP A 122 -5.31 2.49 11.86
CA ASP A 122 -6.71 2.72 11.45
C ASP A 122 -7.58 1.47 11.18
N ASP A 123 -7.09 0.25 11.36
CA ASP A 123 -7.76 -0.94 10.80
C ASP A 123 -7.35 -2.31 11.43
N ASP A 124 -6.88 -2.35 12.68
CA ASP A 124 -6.37 -3.57 13.36
C ASP A 124 -5.22 -4.31 12.63
N LEU A 125 -4.66 -3.72 11.58
CA LEU A 125 -3.58 -4.28 10.77
C LEU A 125 -2.26 -3.54 11.00
N LEU A 126 -1.13 -4.20 10.70
CA LEU A 126 0.19 -3.55 10.77
C LEU A 126 0.20 -2.24 9.97
N PRO A 127 0.80 -1.15 10.48
CA PRO A 127 0.88 0.12 9.78
C PRO A 127 1.50 -0.06 8.40
N ARG A 128 1.08 0.78 7.44
CA ARG A 128 1.53 0.68 6.05
C ARG A 128 3.07 0.78 6.00
N PRO A 129 3.76 -0.15 5.32
CA PRO A 129 5.20 -0.02 5.08
C PRO A 129 5.53 1.32 4.42
N ARG A 130 6.73 1.86 4.65
CA ARG A 130 7.18 3.12 4.00
C ARG A 130 7.18 3.03 2.47
N PHE A 131 7.22 1.81 1.93
CA PHE A 131 7.20 1.49 0.51
C PHE A 131 5.78 1.27 -0.06
N SER A 132 4.75 1.34 0.77
CA SER A 132 3.34 1.33 0.32
C SER A 132 2.99 2.65 -0.35
N THR A 133 1.90 2.67 -1.12
CA THR A 133 1.32 3.90 -1.69
C THR A 133 1.08 4.89 -0.56
N ARG A 134 1.89 5.95 -0.54
CA ARG A 134 1.73 7.06 0.40
C ARG A 134 0.41 7.75 0.09
N ARG A 135 -0.43 7.89 1.12
CA ARG A 135 -1.59 8.77 1.03
C ARG A 135 -1.08 10.19 1.15
N TYR A 136 -1.47 11.01 0.19
CA TYR A 136 -1.28 12.45 0.25
C TYR A 136 -2.66 13.06 0.13
N ASP A 137 -2.93 14.05 0.97
CA ASP A 137 -4.11 14.88 0.80
C ASP A 137 -3.90 15.67 -0.48
N ALA A 138 -4.72 15.38 -1.48
CA ALA A 138 -4.64 16.00 -2.79
C ALA A 138 -5.95 16.75 -3.07
N LEU A 139 -5.82 18.00 -3.53
CA LEU A 139 -6.95 18.78 -3.98
C LEU A 139 -7.32 18.35 -5.40
N TYR A 140 -8.49 17.74 -5.58
CA TYR A 140 -9.03 17.46 -6.91
C TYR A 140 -9.69 18.71 -7.47
N VAL A 141 -9.05 19.35 -8.46
CA VAL A 141 -9.58 20.53 -9.14
C VAL A 141 -10.14 20.12 -10.50
N ARG A 142 -11.48 20.14 -10.63
CA ARG A 142 -12.16 19.96 -11.92
C ARG A 142 -12.50 21.34 -12.51
N LEU A 143 -11.78 21.71 -13.56
CA LEU A 143 -12.02 22.95 -14.31
C LEU A 143 -12.96 22.64 -15.47
N GLU A 144 -14.22 23.06 -15.34
CA GLU A 144 -15.17 23.06 -16.46
C GLU A 144 -15.26 24.47 -17.02
N THR A 145 -14.89 24.63 -18.28
CA THR A 145 -15.02 25.90 -18.99
C THR A 145 -16.00 25.71 -20.12
N GLU A 146 -17.21 26.26 -20.00
CA GLU A 146 -18.11 26.40 -21.14
C GLU A 146 -17.52 27.44 -22.10
N TYR A 147 -17.18 26.99 -23.31
CA TYR A 147 -16.53 27.83 -24.31
C TYR A 147 -17.53 28.16 -25.43
N THR A 148 -17.92 29.44 -25.53
CA THR A 148 -18.90 29.95 -26.52
C THR A 148 -18.26 30.71 -27.70
N GLY A 149 -16.93 30.65 -27.86
CA GLY A 149 -16.21 31.33 -28.94
C GLY A 149 -15.89 30.45 -30.17
N VAL A 150 -15.36 31.06 -31.23
CA VAL A 150 -15.04 30.38 -32.51
C VAL A 150 -13.67 29.67 -32.48
N THR A 151 -12.77 30.00 -31.54
CA THR A 151 -11.38 29.50 -31.50
C THR A 151 -10.88 29.19 -30.09
N LYS A 152 -10.83 27.89 -29.74
CA LYS A 152 -10.41 27.41 -28.42
C LYS A 152 -9.04 28.02 -28.02
N PRO A 153 -8.92 28.75 -26.89
CA PRO A 153 -7.63 29.24 -26.45
C PRO A 153 -6.75 28.04 -26.08
N LYS A 154 -5.56 27.96 -26.69
CA LYS A 154 -4.51 27.00 -26.32
C LYS A 154 -3.82 27.48 -25.03
N SER A 155 -4.55 27.55 -23.92
CA SER A 155 -3.89 27.78 -22.62
C SER A 155 -3.36 26.45 -22.09
N HIS A 156 -2.07 26.42 -21.78
CA HIS A 156 -1.44 25.27 -21.17
C HIS A 156 -2.05 25.04 -19.77
N PRO A 157 -2.40 23.80 -19.38
CA PRO A 157 -3.08 23.53 -18.10
C PRO A 157 -2.30 24.06 -16.88
N LEU A 158 -0.96 23.99 -16.90
CA LEU A 158 -0.13 24.57 -15.85
C LEU A 158 -0.25 26.10 -15.74
N ARG A 159 -0.55 26.78 -16.85
CA ARG A 159 -0.73 28.24 -16.85
C ARG A 159 -2.05 28.61 -16.19
N LEU A 160 -3.11 27.85 -16.45
CA LEU A 160 -4.40 28.01 -15.76
C LEU A 160 -4.27 27.77 -14.25
N ILE A 161 -3.54 26.72 -13.86
CA ILE A 161 -3.27 26.44 -12.43
C ILE A 161 -2.44 27.57 -11.80
N ALA A 162 -1.41 28.06 -12.49
CA ALA A 162 -0.58 29.16 -12.00
C ALA A 162 -1.36 30.48 -11.89
N GLU A 163 -2.29 30.75 -12.82
CA GLU A 163 -3.17 31.91 -12.76
C GLU A 163 -4.21 31.76 -11.64
N ALA A 164 -4.75 30.56 -11.42
CA ALA A 164 -5.65 30.28 -10.30
C ALA A 164 -4.96 30.47 -8.94
N LEU A 165 -3.73 29.98 -8.76
CA LEU A 165 -2.95 30.18 -7.52
C LEU A 165 -2.55 31.64 -7.30
N LYS A 166 -2.51 32.46 -8.36
CA LYS A 166 -2.25 33.91 -8.29
C LYS A 166 -3.53 34.73 -8.10
N SER A 167 -4.71 34.13 -8.25
CA SER A 167 -5.97 34.84 -8.05
C SER A 167 -6.16 35.24 -6.58
N LYS A 168 -6.87 36.34 -6.35
CA LYS A 168 -7.23 36.76 -5.00
C LYS A 168 -8.28 35.79 -4.45
N GLY A 169 -8.02 35.25 -3.27
CA GLY A 169 -8.99 34.42 -2.55
C GLY A 169 -10.22 35.23 -2.12
N PRO A 170 -11.29 34.55 -1.69
CA PRO A 170 -12.48 35.21 -1.14
C PRO A 170 -12.10 36.04 0.10
N GLU A 171 -12.57 37.29 0.19
CA GLU A 171 -12.22 38.18 1.32
C GLU A 171 -12.97 37.84 2.63
N GLU A 172 -14.08 37.10 2.55
CA GLU A 172 -14.81 36.59 3.73
C GLU A 172 -15.38 35.18 3.47
N GLY A 173 -15.29 34.31 4.49
CA GLY A 173 -15.93 32.99 4.51
C GLY A 173 -15.05 31.87 5.08
N ASP A 174 -15.68 30.73 5.37
CA ASP A 174 -15.07 29.53 5.97
C ASP A 174 -13.93 28.91 5.12
N GLN A 175 -13.85 29.28 3.84
CA GLN A 175 -12.86 28.78 2.87
C GLN A 175 -11.56 29.58 2.85
N THR A 176 -11.47 30.70 3.57
CA THR A 176 -10.27 31.55 3.70
C THR A 176 -9.10 30.77 4.31
N LEU A 177 -9.36 30.02 5.38
CA LEU A 177 -8.35 29.19 6.07
C LEU A 177 -7.77 28.10 5.16
N VAL A 178 -8.60 27.49 4.32
CA VAL A 178 -8.19 26.46 3.36
C VAL A 178 -7.39 27.08 2.22
N TRP A 179 -7.80 28.25 1.73
CA TRP A 179 -7.07 28.99 0.69
C TRP A 179 -5.66 29.41 1.14
N ASP A 180 -5.53 29.92 2.36
CA ASP A 180 -4.24 30.30 2.94
C ASP A 180 -3.33 29.09 3.18
N ALA A 181 -3.90 27.93 3.50
CA ALA A 181 -3.15 26.67 3.62
C ALA A 181 -2.63 26.16 2.26
N ILE A 182 -3.39 26.34 1.18
CA ILE A 182 -3.02 25.92 -0.19
C ILE A 182 -1.95 26.84 -0.80
N ARG A 183 -1.90 28.11 -0.38
CA ARG A 183 -0.95 29.10 -0.91
C ARG A 183 0.48 28.96 -0.36
N LYS A 184 0.66 28.34 0.81
CA LYS A 184 1.97 28.07 1.42
C LYS A 184 2.72 26.96 0.70
#